data_AF-A0A1B8NV34-F1
#
_entry.id   AF-A0A1B8NV34-F1
#
_cell.length_a   1.000
_cell.length_b   1.000
_cell.length_c   1.000
_cell.angle_alpha   90.00
_cell.angle_beta   90.00
_cell.angle_gamma   90.00
#
_symmetry.space_group_name_H-M   'P 1'
#
loop_
_entity.id
_entity.type
_entity.pdbx_description
1 polymer ?
#
loop_
_entity_poly.entity_id
_entity_poly.type
_entity_poly.pdbx_seq_one_letter_code
_entity_poly.pdbx_strand_id
1 'polypeptide(L)'
;MNAPQPATTASLMPYRLAQRSGVAIDWQAEGYHLLARRDADPLILQELRRSHGPPAEIEWLDSEAYTSRLGRLYDAQRETNNRLIEGLAEHVDLDGLMQELPRTED
;
A
#
# COMPACT_ATOMS: atom_id res chain seq x y z
N MET A 1 9.21 -2.08 29.10
CA MET A 1 8.66 -3.05 28.13
C MET A 1 8.24 -2.28 26.91
N ASN A 2 9.01 -2.37 25.83
CA ASN A 2 8.66 -1.73 24.56
C ASN A 2 7.76 -2.72 23.80
N ALA A 3 6.51 -2.37 23.54
CA ALA A 3 5.63 -3.19 22.72
C ALA A 3 6.26 -3.34 21.31
N PRO A 4 6.11 -4.49 20.63
CA PRO A 4 6.46 -4.55 19.22
C PRO A 4 5.58 -3.53 18.49
N GLN A 5 6.19 -2.47 17.97
CA GLN A 5 5.52 -1.58 17.04
C GLN A 5 5.13 -2.45 15.83
N PRO A 6 3.85 -2.49 15.41
CA PRO A 6 3.49 -3.20 14.19
C PRO A 6 4.35 -2.61 13.08
N ALA A 7 5.08 -3.48 12.36
CA ALA A 7 5.87 -3.08 11.21
C ALA A 7 5.02 -2.12 10.37
N THR A 8 5.52 -0.90 10.14
CA THR A 8 4.83 0.11 9.35
C THR A 8 4.43 -0.55 8.04
N THR A 9 3.16 -0.95 7.91
CA THR A 9 2.64 -1.50 6.67
C THR A 9 2.82 -0.38 5.68
N ALA A 10 3.84 -0.50 4.83
CA ALA A 10 4.27 0.57 3.95
C ALA A 10 3.10 0.84 3.00
N SER A 11 2.29 1.84 3.36
CA SER A 11 1.05 2.09 2.68
C SER A 11 1.40 2.61 1.30
N LEU A 12 0.80 2.00 0.27
CA LEU A 12 0.89 2.53 -1.07
C LEU A 12 0.49 4.01 -1.08
N MET A 13 1.13 4.75 -1.99
CA MET A 13 0.69 6.10 -2.34
C MET A 13 -0.81 6.08 -2.70
N PRO A 14 -1.59 7.15 -2.50
CA PRO A 14 -2.95 7.20 -3.00
C PRO A 14 -3.01 7.05 -4.53
N TYR A 15 -3.91 6.19 -5.03
CA TYR A 15 -4.01 5.88 -6.48
C TYR A 15 -4.06 7.11 -7.37
N ARG A 16 -4.90 8.10 -7.05
CA ARG A 16 -5.01 9.33 -7.85
C ARG A 16 -3.72 10.14 -7.88
N LEU A 17 -2.94 10.13 -6.80
CA LEU A 17 -1.66 10.82 -6.76
C LEU A 17 -0.65 10.09 -7.64
N ALA A 18 -0.56 8.77 -7.52
CA ALA A 18 0.34 7.95 -8.34
C ALA A 18 0.00 8.05 -9.83
N GLN A 19 -1.29 7.99 -10.17
CA GLN A 19 -1.78 8.13 -11.54
C GLN A 19 -1.42 9.50 -12.15
N ARG A 20 -1.67 10.60 -11.41
CA ARG A 20 -1.45 11.97 -11.91
C ARG A 20 0.01 12.38 -11.97
N SER A 21 0.82 11.94 -11.01
CA SER A 21 2.26 12.27 -10.95
C SER A 21 3.10 11.42 -11.90
N GLY A 22 2.56 10.31 -12.39
CA GLY A 22 3.29 9.37 -13.24
C GLY A 22 4.36 8.58 -12.49
N VAL A 23 4.26 8.51 -11.15
CA VAL A 23 5.17 7.73 -10.32
C VAL A 23 4.42 6.88 -9.29
N ALA A 24 4.92 5.69 -9.03
CA ALA A 24 4.39 4.79 -8.01
C ALA A 24 5.52 4.06 -7.29
N ILE A 25 5.27 3.73 -6.03
CA ILE A 25 6.17 2.96 -5.18
C ILE A 25 5.63 1.54 -5.08
N ASP A 26 6.44 0.57 -5.49
CA ASP A 26 6.22 -0.85 -5.24
C ASP A 26 7.14 -1.30 -4.10
N TRP A 27 6.55 -1.63 -2.96
CA TRP A 27 7.29 -2.01 -1.75
C TRP A 27 7.68 -3.49 -1.79
N GLN A 28 8.98 -3.75 -1.67
CA GLN A 28 9.57 -5.08 -1.70
C GLN A 28 10.35 -5.33 -0.40
N ALA A 29 10.79 -6.58 -0.16
CA ALA A 29 11.51 -6.92 1.07
C ALA A 29 12.84 -6.17 1.23
N GLU A 30 13.50 -5.83 0.11
CA GLU A 30 14.83 -5.21 0.05
C GLU A 30 14.79 -3.69 -0.08
N GLY A 31 13.59 -3.09 -0.06
CA GLY A 31 13.40 -1.66 -0.25
C GLY A 31 12.20 -1.39 -1.14
N TYR A 32 12.30 -0.39 -2.00
CA TYR A 32 11.22 -0.06 -2.91
C TYR A 32 11.69 0.08 -4.34
N HIS A 33 10.85 -0.38 -5.26
CA HIS A 33 11.01 -0.22 -6.68
C HIS A 33 10.17 0.98 -7.11
N LEU A 34 10.78 1.88 -7.87
CA LEU A 34 10.13 3.08 -8.36
C LEU A 34 9.66 2.85 -9.78
N LEU A 35 8.35 2.85 -9.98
CA LEU A 35 7.74 2.86 -11.30
C LEU A 35 7.60 4.32 -11.72
N ALA A 36 8.19 4.73 -12.85
CA ALA A 36 8.16 6.10 -13.29
C ALA A 36 7.90 6.21 -14.80
N ARG A 37 7.03 7.13 -15.19
CA ARG A 37 6.91 7.56 -16.58
C ARG A 37 8.07 8.46 -16.97
N ARG A 38 8.43 8.49 -18.25
CA ARG A 38 9.46 9.42 -18.77
C ARG A 38 9.10 10.90 -18.58
N ASP A 39 7.82 11.21 -18.51
CA ASP A 39 7.29 12.55 -18.24
C ASP A 39 6.76 12.71 -16.80
N ALA A 40 7.22 11.86 -15.88
CA ALA A 40 6.93 11.96 -14.46
C ALA A 40 7.33 13.32 -13.88
N ASP A 41 6.57 13.77 -12.88
CA ASP A 41 6.88 15.03 -12.18
C ASP A 41 8.20 14.89 -11.39
N PRO A 42 9.25 15.64 -11.77
CA PRO A 42 10.56 15.54 -11.12
C PRO A 42 10.55 15.98 -9.66
N LEU A 43 9.61 16.86 -9.26
CA LEU A 43 9.47 17.27 -7.87
C LEU A 43 9.00 16.11 -7.00
N ILE A 44 8.04 15.32 -7.49
CA ILE A 44 7.55 14.14 -6.77
C ILE A 44 8.66 13.09 -6.66
N LEU A 45 9.41 12.85 -7.74
CA LEU A 45 10.58 11.94 -7.71
C LEU A 45 11.60 12.35 -6.64
N GLN A 46 11.90 13.65 -6.55
CA GLN A 46 12.84 14.18 -5.54
C GLN A 46 12.30 14.01 -4.12
N GLU A 47 11.02 14.33 -3.87
CA GLU A 47 10.44 14.20 -2.54
C GLU A 47 10.33 12.74 -2.09
N LEU A 48 10.03 11.81 -3.01
CA LEU A 48 10.04 10.37 -2.70
C LEU A 48 11.44 9.91 -2.28
N ARG A 49 12.48 10.33 -3.02
CA ARG A 49 13.87 10.02 -2.68
C ARG A 49 14.31 10.64 -1.35
N ARG A 50 13.86 11.85 -1.05
CA ARG A 50 14.13 12.52 0.23
C ARG A 50 13.45 11.81 1.40
N SER A 51 12.23 11.33 1.20
CA SER A 51 11.41 10.72 2.26
C SER A 51 11.79 9.26 2.54
N HIS A 52 12.18 8.51 1.50
CA HIS A 52 12.40 7.06 1.59
C HIS A 52 13.84 6.62 1.30
N GLY A 53 14.73 7.56 0.94
CA GLY A 53 16.08 7.24 0.46
C GLY A 53 16.08 6.87 -1.03
N PRO A 54 17.21 6.39 -1.58
CA PRO A 54 17.26 5.93 -2.96
C PRO A 54 16.41 4.66 -3.17
N PRO A 55 15.73 4.51 -4.32
CA PRO A 55 15.06 3.27 -4.67
C PRO A 55 16.07 2.14 -4.92
N ALA A 56 15.64 0.90 -4.70
CA ALA A 56 16.42 -0.28 -5.06
C ALA A 56 16.55 -0.41 -6.59
N GLU A 57 15.46 -0.12 -7.30
CA GLU A 57 15.39 -0.12 -8.76
C GLU A 57 14.45 0.97 -9.26
N ILE A 58 14.74 1.53 -10.44
CA ILE A 58 13.86 2.47 -11.14
C ILE A 58 13.47 1.86 -12.49
N GLU A 59 12.19 1.60 -12.66
CA GLU A 59 11.62 1.10 -13.92
C GLU A 59 10.98 2.27 -14.68
N TRP A 60 11.56 2.62 -15.84
CA TRP A 60 11.04 3.67 -16.71
C TRP A 60 10.04 3.10 -17.71
N LEU A 61 8.79 3.52 -17.59
CA LEU A 61 7.67 3.02 -18.36
C LEU A 61 7.11 4.08 -19.33
N ASP A 62 6.53 3.63 -20.43
CA ASP A 62 5.63 4.46 -21.21
C ASP A 62 4.25 4.55 -20.55
N SER A 63 3.36 5.38 -21.09
CA SER A 63 2.05 5.65 -20.49
C SER A 63 1.16 4.40 -20.37
N GLU A 64 1.21 3.49 -21.36
CA GLU A 64 0.38 2.29 -21.38
C GLU A 64 0.91 1.26 -20.39
N ALA A 65 2.22 0.98 -20.43
CA ALA A 65 2.87 0.06 -19.51
C ALA A 65 2.75 0.55 -18.06
N TYR A 66 2.90 1.86 -17.80
CA TYR A 66 2.70 2.44 -16.49
C TYR A 66 1.28 2.21 -15.97
N THR A 67 0.26 2.50 -16.78
CA THR A 67 -1.15 2.33 -16.37
C THR A 67 -1.46 0.86 -16.06
N SER A 68 -0.96 -0.07 -16.88
CA SER A 68 -1.10 -1.51 -16.64
C SER A 68 -0.40 -1.96 -15.36
N ARG A 69 0.83 -1.48 -15.12
CA ARG A 69 1.62 -1.83 -13.92
C ARG A 69 0.98 -1.26 -12.66
N LEU A 70 0.48 -0.02 -12.74
CA LEU A 70 -0.23 0.65 -11.66
C LEU A 70 -1.48 -0.14 -11.26
N GLY A 71 -2.32 -0.55 -12.22
CA GLY A 71 -3.51 -1.36 -11.92
C GLY A 71 -3.16 -2.63 -11.13
N ARG A 72 -2.19 -3.40 -11.63
CA ARG A 72 -1.73 -4.63 -10.96
C ARG A 72 -1.23 -4.40 -9.54
N LEU A 73 -0.50 -3.31 -9.30
CA LEU A 73 0.02 -2.97 -7.98
C LEU A 73 -1.11 -2.76 -6.95
N TYR A 74 -2.15 -2.02 -7.32
CA TYR A 74 -3.27 -1.76 -6.41
C TYR A 74 -4.23 -2.94 -6.28
N ASP A 75 -4.39 -3.75 -7.33
CA ASP A 75 -5.18 -4.97 -7.26
C ASP A 75 -4.54 -6.00 -6.30
N ALA A 76 -3.23 -6.20 -6.38
CA ALA A 76 -2.49 -7.07 -5.46
C ALA A 76 -2.58 -6.59 -4.00
N GLN A 77 -2.56 -5.28 -3.77
CA GLN A 77 -2.74 -4.71 -2.43
C GLN A 77 -4.16 -4.95 -1.91
N ARG A 78 -5.18 -4.77 -2.75
CA ARG A 78 -6.57 -5.05 -2.39
C ARG A 78 -6.76 -6.52 -2.02
N GLU A 79 -6.21 -7.43 -2.82
CA GLU A 79 -6.28 -8.88 -2.55
C GLU A 79 -5.57 -9.25 -1.24
N THR A 80 -4.41 -8.63 -0.98
CA THR A 80 -3.68 -8.84 0.29
C THR A 80 -4.49 -8.33 1.48
N ASN A 81 -5.11 -7.16 1.37
CA ASN A 81 -5.97 -6.62 2.42
C ASN A 81 -7.19 -7.49 2.68
N ASN A 82 -7.85 -7.98 1.62
CA ASN A 82 -8.99 -8.90 1.75
C ASN A 82 -8.60 -10.20 2.46
N ARG A 83 -7.49 -10.84 2.07
CA ARG A 83 -7.02 -12.08 2.72
C ARG A 83 -6.69 -11.89 4.20
N LEU A 84 -6.14 -10.73 4.56
CA LEU A 84 -5.87 -10.40 5.96
C LEU A 84 -7.18 -10.23 6.77
N ILE A 85 -8.20 -9.62 6.17
CA ILE A 85 -9.53 -9.46 6.79
C ILE A 85 -10.22 -10.81 6.93
N GLU A 86 -10.18 -11.64 5.88
CA GLU A 86 -10.73 -13.01 5.89
C GLU A 86 -10.06 -13.85 6.98
N GLY A 87 -8.73 -13.86 7.04
CA GLY A 87 -7.99 -14.55 8.09
C GLY A 87 -8.34 -14.03 9.49
N LEU A 88 -8.54 -12.73 9.69
CA LEU A 88 -8.99 -12.19 10.97
C LEU A 88 -10.41 -12.66 11.32
N ALA A 89 -11.33 -12.67 10.35
CA ALA A 89 -12.71 -13.12 10.55
C ALA A 89 -12.80 -14.62 10.85
N GLU A 90 -11.87 -15.45 10.34
CA GLU A 90 -11.78 -16.86 10.68
C GLU A 90 -11.26 -17.12 12.11
N HIS A 91 -10.39 -16.24 12.62
CA HIS A 91 -9.79 -16.38 13.95
C HIS A 91 -10.59 -15.70 15.06
N VAL A 92 -11.38 -14.68 14.72
CA VAL A 92 -12.27 -14.00 15.63
C VAL A 92 -13.67 -14.51 15.37
N ASP A 93 -14.21 -15.31 16.30
CA ASP A 93 -15.63 -15.69 16.28
C ASP A 93 -16.49 -14.44 16.55
N LEU A 94 -16.69 -13.62 15.52
CA LEU A 94 -17.43 -12.36 15.56
C LEU A 94 -18.89 -12.57 16.00
N ASP A 95 -19.43 -13.76 15.72
CA ASP A 95 -20.75 -14.20 16.21
C ASP A 95 -20.78 -14.38 17.73
N GLY A 96 -19.66 -14.74 18.37
CA GLY A 96 -19.52 -14.79 19.83
C GLY A 96 -19.42 -13.41 20.47
N LEU A 97 -18.68 -12.48 19.84
CA LEU A 97 -18.49 -11.12 20.36
C LEU A 97 -19.76 -10.24 20.31
N MET A 98 -20.65 -10.48 19.34
CA MET A 98 -21.95 -9.78 19.27
C MET A 98 -22.92 -10.18 20.38
N GLN A 99 -22.77 -11.36 20.98
CA GLN A 99 -23.64 -11.83 22.07
C GLN A 99 -23.29 -11.21 23.44
N GLU A 100 -22.11 -10.59 23.58
CA GLU A 100 -21.66 -9.96 24.83
C GLU A 100 -21.78 -8.43 24.84
N LEU A 101 -22.41 -7.81 23.83
CA LEU A 101 -22.76 -6.39 23.93
C LEU A 101 -23.76 -6.23 25.09
N PRO A 102 -23.39 -5.54 26.20
CA PRO A 102 -24.33 -5.31 27.28
C PRO A 102 -25.52 -4.55 26.68
N ARG A 103 -26.72 -5.10 26.83
CA ARG A 103 -27.92 -4.30 26.63
C ARG A 103 -27.81 -3.17 27.64
N THR A 104 -27.65 -1.94 27.17
CA THR A 104 -27.92 -0.77 28.01
C THR A 104 -29.40 -0.85 28.37
N GLU A 105 -29.70 -1.41 29.53
CA GLU A 105 -30.99 -1.22 30.18
C GLU A 105 -31.00 0.20 30.74
N ASP A 106 -32.10 0.90 30.45
CA ASP A 106 -32.38 2.31 30.74
C ASP A 106 -32.29 2.67 32.23
#